data_AF-A0A7C8YGR8-F1
#
_entry.id   AF-A0A7C8YGR8-F1
#
_cell.length_a   1.000
_cell.length_b   1.000
_cell.length_c   1.000
_cell.angle_alpha   90.00
_cell.angle_beta   90.00
_cell.angle_gamma   90.00
#
_symmetry.space_group_name_H-M   'P 1'
#
loop_
_entity.id
_entity.type
_entity.pdbx_description
1 polymer ?
#
loop_
_entity_poly.entity_id
_entity_poly.type
_entity_poly.pdbx_seq_one_letter_code
_entity_poly.pdbx_strand_id
1 'polypeptide(L)'
;MLAEIDGLNDSTQDLFVIGASNRPDLIDPALLRPGRFDKLLYVGVNSDPFYRERVLKALTRKFKLHEDVSLYSIAKRCPPNFTGADMYALCADAWFHAAKRQVLSSESESESSSHNDEVESIVVEYEDFMTVLGELAPSLSLAELRKYEKLRDQFGGGPT
;
A
#
# COMPACT_ATOMS: atom_id res chain seq x y z
N MET A 1 -18.01 -23.67 -8.70
CA MET A 1 -16.70 -23.17 -9.19
C MET A 1 -15.91 -24.25 -9.92
N LEU A 2 -15.62 -25.42 -9.32
CA LEU A 2 -14.81 -26.46 -9.98
C LEU A 2 -15.33 -26.89 -11.37
N ALA A 3 -16.64 -27.18 -11.47
CA ALA A 3 -17.26 -27.58 -12.75
C ALA A 3 -17.28 -26.47 -13.82
N GLU A 4 -17.25 -25.20 -13.40
CA GLU A 4 -17.27 -24.05 -14.31
C GLU A 4 -15.88 -23.82 -14.91
N ILE A 5 -14.81 -23.92 -14.12
CA ILE A 5 -13.42 -23.77 -14.60
C ILE A 5 -13.06 -24.87 -15.60
N ASP A 6 -13.50 -26.10 -15.33
CA ASP A 6 -13.24 -27.23 -16.24
C ASP A 6 -13.97 -27.07 -17.59
N GLY A 7 -15.13 -26.42 -17.62
CA GLY A 7 -15.93 -26.18 -18.83
C GLY A 7 -15.41 -25.06 -19.75
N LEU A 8 -14.46 -24.25 -19.29
CA LEU A 8 -13.96 -23.08 -20.03
C LEU A 8 -12.81 -23.43 -20.99
N ASN A 9 -12.12 -24.56 -20.77
CA ASN A 9 -11.02 -25.03 -21.62
C ASN A 9 -11.47 -25.45 -23.04
N ASP A 10 -12.77 -25.69 -23.26
CA ASP A 10 -13.35 -26.08 -24.55
C ASP A 10 -13.83 -24.90 -25.41
N SER A 11 -13.72 -23.66 -24.92
CA SER A 11 -14.24 -22.46 -25.60
C SER A 11 -13.14 -21.61 -26.27
N THR A 12 -13.42 -21.06 -27.44
CA THR A 12 -12.50 -20.33 -28.35
C THR A 12 -12.06 -18.94 -27.88
N GLN A 13 -12.09 -18.67 -26.57
CA GLN A 13 -11.79 -17.36 -25.97
C GLN A 13 -10.61 -17.50 -24.99
N ASP A 14 -9.58 -16.67 -25.16
CA ASP A 14 -8.45 -16.58 -24.22
C ASP A 14 -8.90 -15.94 -22.89
N LEU A 15 -9.32 -16.79 -21.94
CA LEU A 15 -9.76 -16.37 -20.60
C LEU A 15 -8.63 -16.58 -19.57
N PHE A 16 -8.27 -15.51 -18.85
CA PHE A 16 -7.34 -15.56 -17.72
C PHE A 16 -8.08 -15.35 -16.40
N VAL A 17 -7.90 -16.28 -15.45
CA VAL A 17 -8.50 -16.20 -14.11
C VAL A 17 -7.40 -15.90 -13.09
N ILE A 18 -7.57 -14.82 -12.32
CA ILE A 18 -6.67 -14.43 -11.23
C ILE A 18 -7.44 -14.46 -9.92
N GLY A 19 -6.93 -15.19 -8.93
CA GLY A 19 -7.43 -15.20 -7.56
C GLY A 19 -6.41 -14.61 -6.59
N ALA A 20 -6.90 -13.97 -5.52
CA ALA A 20 -6.07 -13.46 -4.42
C ALA A 20 -6.61 -13.98 -3.09
N SER A 21 -5.73 -14.46 -2.20
CA SER A 21 -6.11 -14.96 -0.87
C SER A 21 -5.03 -14.65 0.16
N ASN A 22 -5.44 -14.16 1.33
CA ASN A 22 -4.56 -13.97 2.50
C ASN A 22 -4.45 -15.25 3.36
N ARG A 23 -5.16 -16.32 2.98
CA ARG A 23 -5.20 -17.63 3.67
C ARG A 23 -4.95 -18.77 2.68
N PRO A 24 -3.74 -18.89 2.11
CA PRO A 24 -3.42 -19.95 1.14
C PRO A 24 -3.49 -21.35 1.76
N ASP A 25 -3.31 -21.44 3.08
CA ASP A 25 -3.45 -22.66 3.89
C ASP A 25 -4.86 -23.25 3.89
N LEU A 26 -5.89 -22.44 3.57
CA LEU A 26 -7.28 -22.88 3.50
C LEU A 26 -7.77 -23.20 2.10
N ILE A 27 -6.93 -23.08 1.07
CA ILE A 27 -7.32 -23.35 -0.31
C ILE A 27 -7.43 -24.86 -0.51
N ASP A 28 -8.56 -25.32 -1.07
CA ASP A 28 -8.76 -26.73 -1.42
C ASP A 28 -7.68 -27.19 -2.42
N PRO A 29 -6.91 -28.26 -2.11
CA PRO A 29 -5.90 -28.81 -3.02
C PRO A 29 -6.45 -29.17 -4.42
N ALA A 30 -7.74 -29.46 -4.56
CA ALA A 30 -8.36 -29.72 -5.86
C ALA A 30 -8.32 -28.50 -6.79
N LEU A 31 -8.35 -27.28 -6.24
CA LEU A 31 -8.26 -26.03 -7.01
C LEU A 31 -6.84 -25.73 -7.50
N LEU A 32 -5.81 -26.32 -6.87
CA LEU A 32 -4.40 -26.13 -7.19
C LEU A 32 -3.87 -27.14 -8.22
N ARG A 33 -4.74 -27.98 -8.80
CA ARG A 33 -4.34 -28.94 -9.83
C ARG A 33 -4.06 -28.25 -11.17
N PRO A 34 -3.19 -28.83 -12.03
CA PRO A 34 -2.92 -28.31 -13.38
C PRO A 34 -4.18 -27.98 -14.16
N GLY A 35 -4.19 -26.84 -14.86
CA GLY A 35 -5.34 -26.32 -15.61
C GLY A 35 -6.36 -25.52 -14.80
N ARG A 36 -6.10 -25.27 -13.50
CA ARG A 36 -6.92 -24.42 -12.62
C ARG A 36 -6.05 -23.29 -12.02
N PHE A 37 -5.95 -23.17 -10.70
CA PHE A 37 -5.02 -22.24 -10.05
C PHE A 37 -3.63 -22.86 -9.90
N ASP A 38 -3.04 -23.31 -11.00
CA ASP A 38 -1.76 -24.02 -11.02
C ASP A 38 -0.52 -23.09 -11.07
N LYS A 39 -0.73 -21.78 -11.24
CA LYS A 39 0.29 -20.73 -11.11
C LYS A 39 0.09 -19.94 -9.82
N LEU A 40 0.92 -20.21 -8.83
CA LEU A 40 0.93 -19.48 -7.56
C LEU A 40 1.98 -18.38 -7.57
N LEU A 41 1.57 -17.15 -7.25
CA LEU A 41 2.46 -16.00 -7.10
C LEU A 41 2.35 -15.45 -5.69
N TYR A 42 3.47 -15.41 -4.98
CA TYR A 42 3.55 -14.76 -3.68
C TYR A 42 3.78 -13.25 -3.86
N VAL A 43 2.88 -12.43 -3.29
CA VAL A 43 3.00 -10.97 -3.26
C VAL A 43 3.26 -10.54 -1.82
N GLY A 44 4.54 -10.36 -1.49
CA GLY A 44 4.98 -10.00 -0.15
C GLY A 44 5.17 -8.51 0.08
N VAL A 45 5.49 -8.16 1.32
CA VAL A 45 5.92 -6.80 1.68
C VAL A 45 7.31 -6.54 1.13
N ASN A 46 7.50 -5.40 0.46
CA ASN A 46 8.80 -4.96 -0.01
C ASN A 46 9.41 -3.99 1.00
N SER A 47 10.60 -4.32 1.51
CA SER A 47 11.34 -3.52 2.49
C SER A 47 12.36 -2.55 1.85
N ASP A 48 12.60 -2.66 0.54
CA ASP A 48 13.55 -1.81 -0.18
C ASP A 48 13.00 -0.37 -0.31
N PRO A 49 13.74 0.63 0.22
CA PRO A 49 13.35 2.03 0.15
C PRO A 49 13.11 2.56 -1.26
N PHE A 50 13.80 2.06 -2.29
CA PHE A 50 13.62 2.51 -3.67
C PHE A 50 12.22 2.14 -4.21
N TYR A 51 11.75 0.92 -3.94
CA TYR A 51 10.41 0.51 -4.35
C TYR A 51 9.33 1.24 -3.54
N ARG A 52 9.57 1.42 -2.23
CA ARG A 52 8.67 2.20 -1.36
C ARG A 52 8.56 3.66 -1.79
N GLU A 53 9.67 4.28 -2.18
CA GLU A 53 9.66 5.64 -2.72
C GLU A 53 8.74 5.74 -3.95
N ARG A 54 8.76 4.74 -4.85
CA ARG A 54 7.86 4.72 -6.01
C ARG A 54 6.39 4.61 -5.60
N VAL A 55 6.08 3.82 -4.57
CA VAL A 55 4.72 3.71 -4.02
C VAL A 55 4.29 5.05 -3.42
N LEU A 56 5.14 5.66 -2.59
CA LEU A 56 4.89 6.99 -2.02
C LEU A 56 4.66 8.02 -3.13
N LYS A 57 5.52 8.07 -4.17
CA LYS A 57 5.33 8.95 -5.34
C LYS A 57 3.98 8.77 -6.01
N ALA A 58 3.51 7.53 -6.15
CA ALA A 58 2.21 7.25 -6.74
C ALA A 58 1.06 7.73 -5.85
N LEU A 59 1.17 7.49 -4.54
CA LEU A 59 0.17 7.88 -3.54
C LEU A 59 0.08 9.40 -3.36
N THR A 60 1.21 10.10 -3.42
CA THR A 60 1.28 11.56 -3.26
C THR A 60 1.19 12.32 -4.58
N ARG A 61 0.85 11.67 -5.71
CA ARG A 61 0.84 12.31 -7.04
C ARG A 61 -0.05 13.55 -7.14
N LYS A 62 -1.10 13.62 -6.32
CA LYS A 62 -2.04 14.76 -6.26
C LYS A 62 -1.75 15.74 -5.13
N PHE A 63 -0.72 15.49 -4.32
CA PHE A 63 -0.40 16.34 -3.18
C PHE A 63 0.50 17.48 -3.64
N LYS A 64 0.34 18.65 -3.03
CA LYS A 64 1.34 19.70 -3.10
C LYS A 64 2.34 19.45 -1.96
N LEU A 65 3.50 18.92 -2.30
CA LEU A 65 4.57 18.67 -1.32
C LEU A 65 5.46 19.91 -1.20
N HIS A 66 5.93 20.21 0.02
CA HIS A 66 6.98 21.21 0.23
C HIS A 66 8.29 20.77 -0.47
N GLU A 67 9.12 21.73 -0.90
CA GLU A 67 10.35 21.47 -1.67
C GLU A 67 11.35 20.59 -0.91
N ASP A 68 11.34 20.65 0.42
CA ASP A 68 12.22 19.87 1.30
C ASP A 68 11.74 18.42 1.52
N VAL A 69 10.60 18.01 0.95
CA VAL A 69 10.07 16.65 1.13
C VAL A 69 10.82 15.64 0.27
N SER A 70 11.68 14.85 0.92
CA SER A 70 12.30 13.68 0.30
C SER A 70 11.51 12.40 0.60
N LEU A 71 10.74 11.93 -0.39
CA LEU A 71 9.99 10.66 -0.31
C LEU A 71 10.91 9.45 -0.11
N TYR A 72 12.15 9.51 -0.60
CA TYR A 72 13.14 8.45 -0.37
C TYR A 72 13.58 8.41 1.10
N SER A 73 13.78 9.57 1.72
CA SER A 73 14.08 9.66 3.16
C SER A 73 12.91 9.16 4.01
N ILE A 74 11.67 9.46 3.62
CA ILE A 74 10.47 8.92 4.27
C ILE A 74 10.43 7.39 4.12
N ALA A 75 10.63 6.88 2.90
CA ALA A 75 10.65 5.43 2.62
C ALA A 75 11.66 4.65 3.46
N LYS A 76 12.84 5.24 3.74
CA LYS A 76 13.86 4.67 4.63
C LYS A 76 13.45 4.60 6.10
N ARG A 77 12.56 5.50 6.54
CA ARG A 77 12.06 5.52 7.92
C ARG A 77 10.92 4.54 8.14
N CYS A 78 10.20 4.16 7.08
CA CYS A 78 9.09 3.21 7.19
C CYS A 78 9.53 1.86 7.78
N PRO A 79 8.79 1.29 8.74
CA PRO A 79 9.05 -0.04 9.29
C PRO A 79 9.18 -1.11 8.19
N PRO A 80 10.03 -2.15 8.36
CA PRO A 80 10.27 -3.16 7.33
C PRO A 80 9.01 -3.98 6.96
N ASN A 81 8.03 -4.05 7.86
CA ASN A 81 6.75 -4.73 7.71
C ASN A 81 5.61 -3.83 7.19
N PHE A 82 5.87 -2.57 6.81
CA PHE A 82 4.87 -1.71 6.18
C PHE A 82 4.39 -2.27 4.84
N THR A 83 3.09 -2.49 4.74
CA THR A 83 2.37 -2.90 3.54
C THR A 83 2.02 -1.69 2.65
N GLY A 84 1.46 -1.96 1.47
CA GLY A 84 0.88 -0.91 0.62
C GLY A 84 -0.24 -0.13 1.30
N ALA A 85 -1.03 -0.78 2.16
CA ALA A 85 -2.10 -0.14 2.91
C ALA A 85 -1.53 0.81 3.98
N ASP A 86 -0.46 0.41 4.68
CA ASP A 86 0.20 1.27 5.67
C ASP A 86 0.82 2.51 5.01
N MET A 87 1.42 2.36 3.82
CA MET A 87 1.92 3.49 3.05
C MET A 87 0.80 4.43 2.58
N TYR A 88 -0.37 3.89 2.21
CA TYR A 88 -1.55 4.69 1.89
C TYR A 88 -2.01 5.49 3.10
N ALA A 89 -2.16 4.83 4.26
CA ALA A 89 -2.56 5.45 5.50
C ALA A 89 -1.58 6.56 5.92
N LEU A 90 -0.27 6.30 5.87
CA LEU A 90 0.77 7.29 6.11
C LEU A 90 0.58 8.55 5.25
N CYS A 91 0.36 8.39 3.95
CA CYS A 91 0.16 9.54 3.05
C CYS A 91 -1.15 10.28 3.34
N ALA A 92 -2.26 9.55 3.55
CA ALA A 92 -3.56 10.15 3.83
C ALA A 92 -3.53 10.95 5.14
N ASP A 93 -2.98 10.37 6.19
CA ASP A 93 -2.91 10.99 7.51
C ASP A 93 -1.93 12.18 7.51
N ALA A 94 -0.81 12.10 6.78
CA ALA A 94 0.11 13.24 6.63
C ALA A 94 -0.57 14.42 5.93
N TRP A 95 -1.40 14.15 4.92
CA TRP A 95 -2.20 15.19 4.26
C TRP A 95 -3.23 15.80 5.21
N PHE A 96 -3.93 14.98 6.00
CA PHE A 96 -4.86 15.47 7.02
C PHE A 96 -4.17 16.31 8.09
N HIS A 97 -2.96 15.91 8.50
CA HIS A 97 -2.15 16.66 9.46
C HIS A 97 -1.78 18.04 8.91
N ALA A 98 -1.33 18.11 7.66
CA ALA A 98 -1.06 19.36 6.95
C ALA A 98 -2.32 20.25 6.86
N ALA A 99 -3.46 19.66 6.48
CA ALA A 99 -4.73 20.37 6.39
C ALA A 99 -5.14 20.98 7.74
N LYS A 100 -5.04 20.21 8.82
CA LYS A 100 -5.35 20.66 10.18
C LYS A 100 -4.44 21.81 10.62
N ARG A 101 -3.14 21.72 10.35
CA ARG A 101 -2.16 22.77 10.65
C ARG A 101 -2.51 24.09 9.97
N GLN A 102 -2.91 24.04 8.70
CA GLN A 102 -3.25 25.22 7.90
C GLN A 102 -4.54 25.92 8.34
N VAL A 103 -5.55 25.15 8.77
CA VAL A 103 -6.77 25.72 9.37
C VAL A 103 -6.46 26.45 10.68
N LEU A 104 -5.62 25.86 11.53
CA LEU A 104 -5.24 26.49 12.81
C LEU A 104 -4.41 27.77 12.64
N SER A 105 -3.54 27.83 11.61
CA SER A 105 -2.78 29.05 11.31
C SER A 105 -3.67 30.17 10.78
N SER A 106 -4.65 29.88 9.93
CA SER A 106 -5.55 30.90 9.37
C SER A 106 -6.52 31.48 10.42
N GLU A 107 -6.95 30.68 11.41
CA GLU A 107 -7.71 31.19 12.57
C GLU A 107 -6.90 32.15 13.46
N SER A 108 -5.57 31.97 13.51
CA SER A 108 -4.66 32.82 14.30
C SER A 108 -4.38 34.18 13.64
N GLU A 109 -4.56 34.27 12.33
CA GLU A 109 -4.29 35.48 11.52
C GLU A 109 -5.57 36.29 11.19
N SER A 110 -6.74 35.77 11.57
CA SER A 110 -8.06 36.36 11.31
C SER A 110 -8.47 37.46 12.31
N GLU A 111 -7.64 38.49 12.49
CA GLU A 111 -8.11 39.84 12.87
C GLU A 111 -8.17 40.80 11.67
N SER A 112 -7.84 40.37 10.45
CA SER A 112 -7.91 41.26 9.28
C SER A 112 -8.19 40.53 7.96
N SER A 113 -9.37 40.81 7.39
CA SER A 113 -9.74 40.77 5.97
C SER A 113 -10.03 39.44 5.24
N SER A 114 -11.30 39.32 4.85
CA SER A 114 -11.83 39.00 3.51
C SER A 114 -11.70 37.57 2.96
N HIS A 115 -12.87 36.91 2.84
CA HIS A 115 -13.10 35.69 2.09
C HIS A 115 -12.60 35.78 0.64
N ASN A 116 -11.50 35.10 0.34
CA ASN A 116 -11.19 34.65 -1.01
C ASN A 116 -11.53 33.16 -1.10
N ASP A 117 -12.37 32.82 -2.07
CA ASP A 117 -12.85 31.47 -2.45
C ASP A 117 -11.74 30.61 -3.10
N GLU A 118 -10.46 30.94 -2.86
CA GLU A 118 -9.36 30.11 -3.30
C GLU A 118 -9.21 28.98 -2.29
N VAL A 119 -9.47 27.75 -2.73
CA VAL A 119 -9.11 26.54 -1.97
C VAL A 119 -7.60 26.63 -1.73
N GLU A 120 -7.22 27.05 -0.54
CA GLU A 120 -5.85 27.22 -0.15
C GLU A 120 -5.18 25.85 -0.29
N SER A 121 -4.30 25.72 -1.29
CA SER A 121 -3.77 24.41 -1.68
C SER A 121 -2.93 23.85 -0.52
N ILE A 122 -3.39 22.78 0.10
CA ILE A 122 -2.72 22.19 1.27
C ILE A 122 -1.30 21.75 0.90
N VAL A 123 -0.31 22.35 1.56
CA VAL A 123 1.11 22.02 1.40
C VAL A 123 1.52 21.02 2.48
N VAL A 124 1.86 19.80 2.07
CA VAL A 124 2.32 18.74 2.99
C VAL A 124 3.82 18.86 3.18
N GLU A 125 4.26 18.93 4.44
CA GLU A 125 5.66 19.06 4.83
C GLU A 125 6.26 17.74 5.31
N TYR A 126 7.59 17.68 5.43
CA TYR A 126 8.28 16.47 5.88
C TYR A 126 7.85 16.05 7.29
N GLU A 127 7.61 17.03 8.17
CA GLU A 127 7.22 16.81 9.56
C GLU A 127 5.83 16.18 9.69
N ASP A 128 4.92 16.47 8.74
CA ASP A 128 3.58 15.84 8.71
C ASP A 128 3.71 14.33 8.53
N PHE A 129 4.65 13.86 7.70
CA PHE A 129 4.94 12.42 7.56
C PHE A 129 5.61 11.84 8.81
N MET A 130 6.54 12.57 9.43
CA MET A 130 7.27 12.06 10.60
C MET A 130 6.38 11.93 11.83
N THR A 131 5.48 12.90 12.04
CA THR A 131 4.49 12.87 13.11
C THR A 131 3.61 11.64 12.98
N VAL A 132 3.01 11.44 11.79
CA VAL A 132 2.16 10.28 11.52
C VAL A 132 2.92 8.97 11.64
N LEU A 133 4.17 8.92 11.16
CA LEU A 133 4.98 7.70 11.27
C LEU A 133 5.28 7.31 12.73
N GLY A 134 5.31 8.27 13.65
CA GLY A 134 5.43 8.03 15.09
C GLY A 134 4.16 7.46 15.73
N GLU A 135 2.99 7.71 15.13
CA GLU A 135 1.68 7.29 15.62
C GLU A 135 1.20 6.00 14.95
N LEU A 136 1.60 5.76 13.71
CA LEU A 136 1.06 4.68 12.88
C LEU A 136 1.70 3.32 13.22
N ALA A 137 0.86 2.39 13.66
CA ALA A 137 1.26 1.00 13.87
C ALA A 137 1.16 0.19 12.55
N PRO A 138 2.18 -0.61 12.19
CA PRO A 138 2.09 -1.48 11.02
C PRO A 138 0.91 -2.45 11.11
N SER A 139 0.13 -2.60 10.03
CA SER A 139 -1.00 -3.54 9.97
C SER A 139 -0.59 -5.02 10.00
N LEU A 140 0.64 -5.34 9.60
CA LEU A 140 1.17 -6.70 9.59
C LEU A 140 2.25 -6.85 10.68
N SER A 141 2.14 -7.82 11.57
CA SER A 141 3.20 -8.08 12.55
C SER A 141 4.43 -8.74 11.90
N LEU A 142 5.61 -8.59 12.52
CA LEU A 142 6.83 -9.28 12.08
C LEU A 142 6.69 -10.82 12.17
N ALA A 143 5.88 -11.33 13.09
CA ALA A 143 5.62 -12.76 13.22
C ALA A 143 4.79 -13.29 12.04
N GLU A 144 3.77 -12.54 11.64
CA GLU A 144 2.94 -12.86 10.47
C GLU A 144 3.73 -12.75 9.17
N LEU A 145 4.56 -11.70 9.01
CA LEU A 145 5.44 -11.56 7.85
C LEU A 145 6.33 -12.80 7.67
N ARG A 146 7.01 -13.24 8.74
CA ARG A 146 7.83 -14.48 8.72
C ARG A 146 7.00 -15.72 8.43
N LYS A 147 5.75 -15.79 8.90
CA LYS A 147 4.84 -16.90 8.58
C LYS A 147 4.54 -16.91 7.07
N TYR A 148 4.26 -15.76 6.47
CA TYR A 148 4.01 -15.64 5.04
C TYR A 148 5.25 -15.94 4.18
N GLU A 149 6.44 -15.52 4.60
CA GLU A 149 7.70 -15.87 3.94
C GLU A 149 7.97 -17.38 3.95
N LYS A 150 7.67 -18.07 5.07
CA LYS A 150 7.76 -19.53 5.13
C LYS A 150 6.74 -20.22 4.22
N LEU A 151 5.53 -19.68 4.11
CA LEU A 151 4.51 -20.19 3.19
C LEU A 151 4.95 -20.01 1.73
N ARG A 152 5.59 -18.88 1.37
CA ARG A 152 6.17 -18.69 0.04
C ARG A 152 7.12 -19.82 -0.31
N ASP A 153 8.01 -20.23 0.59
CA ASP A 153 8.99 -21.29 0.30
C ASP A 153 8.34 -22.68 0.19
N GLN A 154 7.13 -22.89 0.74
CA GLN A 154 6.37 -24.14 0.61
C GLN A 154 5.54 -24.21 -0.67
N PHE A 155 4.95 -23.08 -1.11
CA PHE A 155 4.08 -23.00 -2.29
C PHE A 155 4.83 -22.57 -3.56
N GLY A 156 5.95 -21.88 -3.41
CA GLY A 156 6.90 -21.64 -4.48
C GLY A 156 7.67 -22.93 -4.75
N GLY A 157 7.18 -23.73 -5.71
CA GLY A 157 7.98 -24.82 -6.28
C GLY A 157 9.41 -24.33 -6.55
N GLY A 158 10.38 -25.22 -6.29
CA GLY A 158 11.81 -24.91 -6.31
C GLY A 158 12.31 -24.15 -7.54
N PRO A 159 13.53 -23.60 -7.48
CA PRO A 159 14.05 -22.72 -8.52
C PRO A 159 13.94 -23.40 -9.88
N THR A 160 13.27 -22.72 -10.82
CA THR A 160 13.34 -23.01 -12.25
C THR A 160 14.78 -22.99 -12.74
#